data_AF-A0A1U7Y625-F1
#
_entry.id   AF-A0A1U7Y625-F1
#
_cell.length_a   1.000
_cell.length_b   1.000
_cell.length_c   1.000
_cell.angle_alpha   90.00
_cell.angle_beta   90.00
_cell.angle_gamma   90.00
#
_symmetry.space_group_name_H-M   'P 1'
#
loop_
_entity.id
_entity.type
_entity.pdbx_description
1 polymer ?
#
loop_
_entity_poly.entity_id
_entity_poly.type
_entity_poly.pdbx_seq_one_letter_code
_entity_poly.pdbx_strand_id
1 'polypeptide(L)'
;MGNTQKAHLFLLLGFALFFILAAQPSPPVSPKPNECEDGLYYCPEHQTCCCGVDFYGMCLVHGCCPLENGVCCEGSNLCCPTDFPFCDVLEGTCHKDYGDKIGVAARKRRMAKFKLPWSSSGTKGVEEMDQTLRWKRNQFSAMR
;
A
#
# COMPACT_ATOMS: atom_id res chain seq x y z
N MET A 1 -14.66 29.10 -52.45
CA MET A 1 -14.37 27.66 -52.27
C MET A 1 -13.19 27.39 -51.32
N GLY A 2 -12.95 28.19 -50.25
CA GLY A 2 -11.67 28.16 -49.52
C GLY A 2 -11.71 28.07 -47.98
N ASN A 3 -12.89 28.15 -47.36
CA ASN A 3 -12.99 28.21 -45.88
C ASN A 3 -13.23 26.85 -45.21
N THR A 4 -13.95 25.93 -45.87
CA THR A 4 -14.28 24.61 -45.30
C THR A 4 -13.07 23.68 -45.25
N GLN A 5 -12.17 23.70 -46.26
CA GLN A 5 -10.95 22.89 -46.23
C GLN A 5 -9.94 23.37 -45.18
N LYS A 6 -9.86 24.68 -44.94
CA LYS A 6 -8.96 25.24 -43.91
C LYS A 6 -9.41 24.79 -42.51
N ALA A 7 -10.71 24.86 -42.22
CA ALA A 7 -11.27 24.42 -40.94
C ALA A 7 -11.03 22.92 -40.68
N HIS A 8 -11.18 22.08 -41.71
CA HIS A 8 -10.92 20.64 -41.61
C HIS A 8 -9.44 20.33 -41.34
N LEU A 9 -8.52 21.09 -41.94
CA LEU A 9 -7.09 20.96 -41.68
C LEU A 9 -6.70 21.40 -40.25
N PHE A 10 -7.31 22.45 -39.72
CA PHE A 10 -7.08 22.90 -38.33
C PHE A 10 -7.60 21.88 -37.29
N LEU A 11 -8.74 21.23 -37.53
CA LEU A 11 -9.27 20.22 -36.63
C LEU A 11 -8.41 18.95 -36.58
N LEU A 12 -7.90 18.50 -37.74
CA LEU A 12 -7.02 17.33 -37.81
C LEU A 12 -5.65 17.60 -37.15
N LEU A 13 -5.07 18.78 -37.37
CA LEU A 13 -3.81 19.17 -36.73
C LEU A 13 -3.98 19.35 -35.22
N GLY A 14 -5.10 19.92 -34.75
CA GLY A 14 -5.41 20.05 -33.33
C GLY A 14 -5.61 18.71 -32.62
N PHE A 15 -6.31 17.77 -33.26
CA PHE A 15 -6.46 16.41 -32.74
C PHE A 15 -5.10 15.71 -32.70
N ALA A 16 -4.32 15.72 -33.78
CA ALA A 16 -2.99 15.12 -33.82
C ALA A 16 -2.04 15.70 -32.74
N LEU A 17 -2.06 17.01 -32.49
CA LEU A 17 -1.32 17.64 -31.40
C LEU A 17 -1.78 17.17 -30.02
N PHE A 18 -3.09 16.97 -29.82
CA PHE A 18 -3.64 16.46 -28.55
C PHE A 18 -3.22 15.00 -28.28
N PHE A 19 -3.23 14.14 -29.32
CA PHE A 19 -2.74 12.76 -29.19
C PHE A 19 -1.22 12.68 -28.95
N ILE A 20 -0.44 13.57 -29.56
CA ILE A 20 1.02 13.63 -29.34
C ILE A 20 1.33 14.11 -27.91
N LEU A 21 0.53 15.03 -27.34
CA LEU A 21 0.70 15.50 -25.96
C LEU A 21 0.35 14.41 -24.93
N ALA A 22 -0.64 13.57 -25.22
CA ALA A 22 -1.06 12.46 -24.35
C ALA A 22 -0.11 11.24 -24.39
N ALA A 23 0.80 11.16 -25.37
CA ALA A 23 1.75 10.07 -25.53
C ALA A 23 3.09 10.28 -24.81
N GLN A 24 3.24 11.35 -24.02
CA GLN A 24 4.43 11.51 -23.19
C GLN A 24 4.48 10.37 -22.16
N PRO A 25 5.54 9.53 -22.15
CA PRO A 25 5.72 8.57 -21.08
C PRO A 25 5.81 9.37 -19.78
N SER A 26 4.90 9.10 -18.85
CA SER A 26 4.94 9.66 -17.51
C SER A 26 6.36 9.45 -16.95
N PRO A 27 7.00 10.48 -16.39
CA PRO A 27 8.34 10.33 -15.84
C PRO A 27 8.34 9.14 -14.88
N PRO A 28 9.40 8.30 -14.85
CA PRO A 28 9.49 7.24 -13.88
C PRO A 28 9.37 7.89 -12.50
N VAL A 29 8.27 7.63 -11.81
CA VAL A 29 8.02 8.13 -10.47
C VAL A 29 9.01 7.39 -9.57
N SER A 30 10.22 7.92 -9.44
CA SER A 30 11.17 7.48 -8.43
C SER A 30 10.47 7.59 -7.08
N PRO A 31 10.32 6.50 -6.32
CA PRO A 31 9.68 6.54 -5.03
C PRO A 31 10.56 7.39 -4.11
N LYS A 32 10.07 8.59 -3.79
CA LYS A 32 10.51 9.38 -2.64
C LYS A 32 10.41 8.48 -1.40
N PRO A 33 11.22 8.71 -0.34
CA PRO A 33 11.12 7.95 0.91
C PRO A 33 9.65 7.73 1.24
N ASN A 34 9.25 6.46 1.36
CA ASN A 34 7.87 5.97 1.19
C ASN A 34 6.98 6.44 2.34
N GLU A 35 6.76 7.73 2.41
CA GLU A 35 5.80 8.38 3.27
C GLU A 35 4.44 7.91 2.79
N CYS A 36 3.71 7.27 3.70
CA CYS A 36 2.33 6.93 3.45
C CYS A 36 1.52 8.23 3.30
N GLU A 37 0.32 8.14 2.71
CA GLU A 37 -0.50 9.30 2.33
C GLU A 37 -0.70 10.33 3.47
N ASP A 38 -0.73 9.87 4.72
CA ASP A 38 -0.88 10.73 5.90
C ASP A 38 0.38 11.51 6.30
N GLY A 39 1.54 11.22 5.72
CA GLY A 39 2.84 11.84 6.05
C GLY A 39 3.41 11.52 7.44
N LEU A 40 2.60 10.96 8.34
CA LEU A 40 2.98 10.56 9.70
C LEU A 40 3.67 9.19 9.73
N TYR A 41 3.38 8.33 8.77
CA TYR A 41 3.91 6.97 8.68
C TYR A 41 4.83 6.82 7.47
N TYR A 42 5.82 5.95 7.58
CA TYR A 42 6.72 5.62 6.49
C TYR A 42 7.08 4.13 6.48
N CYS A 43 7.28 3.62 5.27
CA CYS A 43 7.79 2.28 5.02
C CYS A 43 9.21 2.31 4.45
N PRO A 44 10.06 1.31 4.72
CA PRO A 44 11.37 1.19 4.08
C PRO A 44 11.21 0.91 2.58
N GLU A 45 12.30 1.05 1.83
CA GLU A 45 12.31 0.88 0.37
C GLU A 45 11.74 -0.49 -0.08
N HIS A 46 11.11 -0.51 -1.27
CA HIS A 46 10.45 -1.67 -1.87
C HIS A 46 9.30 -2.26 -1.03
N GLN A 47 8.72 -1.46 -0.13
CA GLN A 47 7.50 -1.81 0.60
C GLN A 47 6.36 -0.86 0.26
N THR A 48 5.14 -1.40 0.29
CA THR A 48 3.93 -0.65 -0.04
C THR A 48 3.20 -0.25 1.25
N CYS A 49 2.78 1.00 1.38
CA CYS A 49 1.91 1.43 2.48
C CYS A 49 0.49 0.91 2.23
N CYS A 50 -0.06 0.19 3.20
CA CYS A 50 -1.42 -0.32 3.20
C CYS A 50 -2.18 0.21 4.42
N CYS A 51 -3.43 0.59 4.23
CA CYS A 51 -4.25 0.95 5.38
C CYS A 51 -4.60 -0.29 6.21
N GLY A 52 -4.22 -0.28 7.49
CA GLY A 52 -4.53 -1.33 8.45
C GLY A 52 -5.89 -1.14 9.09
N VAL A 53 -6.19 0.08 9.53
CA VAL A 53 -7.47 0.44 10.16
C VAL A 53 -8.02 1.68 9.47
N ASP A 54 -9.08 1.48 8.68
CA ASP A 54 -9.87 2.58 8.12
C ASP A 54 -10.99 2.97 9.09
N PHE A 55 -11.19 4.27 9.27
CA PHE A 55 -12.30 4.83 10.03
C PHE A 55 -12.82 6.10 9.33
N TYR A 56 -14.05 6.04 8.82
CA TYR A 56 -14.67 7.13 8.04
C TYR A 56 -13.83 7.58 6.83
N GLY A 57 -13.13 6.66 6.16
CA GLY A 57 -12.28 6.98 5.00
C GLY A 57 -10.95 7.65 5.39
N MET A 58 -10.61 7.67 6.68
CA MET A 58 -9.31 8.05 7.17
C MET A 58 -8.57 6.81 7.66
N CYS A 59 -7.33 6.65 7.23
CA CYS A 59 -6.50 5.59 7.74
C CYS A 59 -5.91 5.97 9.10
N LEU A 60 -6.31 5.29 10.17
CA LEU A 60 -5.78 5.55 11.51
C LEU A 60 -4.40 4.92 11.72
N VAL A 61 -4.15 3.80 11.04
CA VAL A 61 -2.93 3.01 11.21
C VAL A 61 -2.49 2.45 9.87
N HIS A 62 -1.24 2.71 9.51
CA HIS A 62 -0.60 2.17 8.31
C HIS A 62 0.20 0.91 8.61
N GLY A 63 0.14 -0.05 7.69
CA GLY A 63 1.00 -1.22 7.66
C GLY A 63 1.81 -1.26 6.38
N CYS A 64 3.08 -1.64 6.47
CA CYS A 64 3.96 -1.89 5.33
C CYS A 64 3.79 -3.33 4.84
N CYS A 65 3.40 -3.46 3.57
CA CYS A 65 3.47 -4.72 2.86
C CYS A 65 4.91 -4.97 2.36
N PRO A 66 5.51 -6.14 2.60
CA PRO A 66 6.87 -6.45 2.13
C PRO A 66 6.95 -6.68 0.61
N LEU A 67 5.83 -6.64 -0.11
CA LEU A 67 5.78 -6.76 -1.56
C LEU A 67 5.83 -5.36 -2.19
N GLU A 68 6.66 -5.24 -3.21
CA GLU A 68 6.68 -4.07 -4.09
C GLU A 68 5.39 -4.06 -4.92
N ASN A 69 4.63 -2.95 -4.83
CA ASN A 69 3.31 -2.80 -5.46
C ASN A 69 2.28 -3.88 -5.07
N GLY A 70 2.36 -4.36 -3.83
CA GLY A 70 1.42 -5.35 -3.30
C GLY A 70 0.00 -4.81 -3.16
N VAL A 71 -0.98 -5.68 -3.40
CA VAL A 71 -2.40 -5.39 -3.21
C VAL A 71 -2.76 -5.56 -1.73
N CYS A 72 -3.38 -4.53 -1.17
CA CYS A 72 -3.79 -4.51 0.23
C CYS A 72 -5.16 -5.18 0.40
N CYS A 73 -5.21 -6.30 1.12
CA CYS A 73 -6.46 -6.93 1.54
C CYS A 73 -7.18 -6.08 2.61
N GLU A 74 -8.30 -5.45 2.28
CA GLU A 74 -9.07 -4.60 3.20
C GLU A 74 -9.48 -5.34 4.49
N GLY A 75 -9.54 -4.61 5.61
CA GLY A 75 -9.96 -5.15 6.90
C GLY A 75 -9.03 -6.21 7.50
N SER A 76 -7.84 -6.41 6.94
CA SER A 76 -6.89 -7.43 7.40
C SER A 76 -5.45 -6.94 7.38
N ASN A 77 -4.58 -7.66 8.08
CA ASN A 77 -3.14 -7.41 8.09
C ASN A 77 -2.39 -8.18 6.99
N LEU A 78 -3.09 -8.60 5.93
CA LEU A 78 -2.54 -9.38 4.83
C LEU A 78 -2.39 -8.53 3.57
N CYS A 79 -1.42 -8.86 2.74
CA CYS A 79 -1.27 -8.30 1.42
C CYS A 79 -0.85 -9.38 0.42
N CYS A 80 -1.19 -9.14 -0.83
CA CYS A 80 -1.02 -10.08 -1.92
C CYS A 80 -0.13 -9.48 -3.02
N PRO A 81 0.56 -10.31 -3.82
CA PRO A 81 1.29 -9.83 -4.99
C PRO A 81 0.31 -9.34 -6.06
N THR A 82 0.77 -8.45 -6.94
CA THR A 82 -0.05 -7.86 -8.01
C THR A 82 -0.63 -8.92 -8.96
N ASP A 83 0.07 -10.04 -9.15
CA ASP A 83 -0.38 -11.15 -10.00
C ASP A 83 -1.53 -11.97 -9.40
N PHE A 84 -1.75 -11.86 -8.08
CA PHE A 84 -2.79 -12.57 -7.34
C PHE A 84 -3.57 -11.59 -6.46
N PRO A 85 -4.39 -10.71 -7.05
CA PRO A 85 -5.00 -9.60 -6.31
C PRO A 85 -6.18 -10.02 -5.40
N PHE A 86 -6.71 -11.22 -5.55
CA PHE A 86 -7.88 -11.67 -4.79
C PHE A 86 -7.47 -12.28 -3.45
N CYS A 87 -7.84 -11.65 -2.36
CA CYS A 87 -7.49 -12.09 -1.00
C CYS A 87 -8.50 -13.08 -0.44
N ASP A 88 -8.05 -14.26 -0.05
CA ASP A 88 -8.74 -15.10 0.93
C ASP A 88 -8.12 -14.83 2.31
N VAL A 89 -8.75 -13.95 3.07
CA VAL A 89 -8.26 -13.54 4.40
C VAL A 89 -8.44 -14.66 5.44
N LEU A 90 -9.40 -15.56 5.24
CA LEU A 90 -9.69 -16.66 6.17
C LEU A 90 -8.61 -17.74 6.07
N GLU A 91 -8.29 -18.14 4.84
CA GLU A 91 -7.25 -19.14 4.56
C GLU A 91 -5.84 -18.53 4.53
N GLY A 92 -5.74 -17.20 4.39
CA GLY A 92 -4.45 -16.50 4.31
C GLY A 92 -3.75 -16.71 2.96
N THR A 93 -4.52 -16.85 1.89
CA THR A 93 -4.03 -17.08 0.53
C THR A 93 -4.49 -15.99 -0.42
N CYS A 94 -3.80 -15.89 -1.55
CA CYS A 94 -4.06 -14.96 -2.62
C CYS A 94 -4.30 -15.73 -3.91
N HIS A 95 -5.30 -15.32 -4.66
CA HIS A 95 -5.77 -16.00 -5.86
C HIS A 95 -5.73 -15.04 -7.05
N LYS A 96 -5.65 -15.64 -8.25
CA LYS A 96 -5.61 -14.86 -9.49
C LYS A 96 -7.01 -14.39 -9.88
N ASP A 97 -8.02 -15.22 -9.62
CA ASP A 97 -9.43 -14.90 -9.77
C ASP A 97 -10.25 -15.34 -8.54
N TYR A 98 -11.51 -14.90 -8.47
CA TYR A 98 -12.43 -15.28 -7.42
C TYR A 98 -12.84 -16.75 -7.53
N GLY A 99 -12.59 -17.53 -6.48
CA GLY A 99 -12.97 -18.95 -6.42
C GLY A 99 -11.94 -19.93 -7.00
N ASP A 100 -10.75 -19.46 -7.38
CA ASP A 100 -9.63 -20.33 -7.74
C ASP A 100 -9.18 -21.18 -6.55
N LYS A 101 -8.93 -22.47 -6.80
CA LYS A 101 -8.44 -23.41 -5.77
C LYS A 101 -6.92 -23.43 -5.61
N ILE A 102 -6.23 -22.73 -6.50
CA ILE A 102 -4.77 -22.60 -6.49
C ILE A 102 -4.47 -21.15 -6.17
N GLY A 103 -3.63 -20.94 -5.17
CA GLY A 103 -3.25 -19.61 -4.72
C GLY A 103 -1.85 -19.61 -4.15
N VAL A 104 -1.33 -18.41 -3.93
CA VAL A 104 -0.06 -18.18 -3.25
C VAL A 104 -0.32 -17.74 -1.82
N ALA A 105 0.62 -18.00 -0.91
CA ALA A 105 0.47 -17.54 0.48
C ALA A 105 0.47 -16.01 0.55
N ALA A 106 -0.51 -15.45 1.27
CA ALA A 106 -0.54 -14.03 1.55
C ALA A 106 0.64 -13.62 2.44
N ARG A 107 1.11 -12.39 2.27
CA ARG A 107 2.16 -11.82 3.10
C ARG A 107 1.55 -11.01 4.22
N LYS A 108 2.06 -11.19 5.43
CA LYS A 108 1.67 -10.35 6.56
C LYS A 108 2.33 -8.97 6.43
N ARG A 109 1.54 -7.94 6.68
CA ARG A 109 2.02 -6.56 6.82
C ARG A 109 2.74 -6.41 8.15
N ARG A 110 3.69 -5.48 8.20
CA ARG A 110 4.29 -4.98 9.45
C ARG A 110 3.76 -3.59 9.73
N MET A 111 3.71 -3.18 10.99
CA MET A 111 3.32 -1.80 11.30
C MET A 111 4.30 -0.81 10.66
N ALA A 112 3.75 0.24 10.06
CA ALA A 112 4.57 1.31 9.50
C ALA A 112 5.28 2.07 10.62
N LYS A 113 6.46 2.60 10.30
CA LYS A 113 7.20 3.41 11.26
C LYS A 113 6.57 4.79 11.31
N PHE A 114 6.39 5.32 12.50
CA PHE A 114 5.85 6.66 12.71
C PHE A 114 6.98 7.70 12.81
N LYS A 115 6.76 8.89 12.24
CA LYS A 115 7.65 10.04 12.36
C LYS A 115 7.28 10.83 13.60
N LEU A 116 8.05 10.69 14.67
CA LEU A 116 7.90 11.55 15.85
C LEU A 116 8.68 12.85 15.72
N PRO A 117 8.06 14.02 15.95
CA PRO A 117 8.76 15.29 15.97
C PRO A 117 9.75 15.46 17.15
N TRP A 118 9.70 14.60 18.17
CA TRP A 118 10.55 14.70 19.37
C TRP A 118 11.66 13.64 19.48
N SER A 119 11.79 12.76 18.49
CA SER A 119 12.69 11.59 18.58
C SER A 119 14.14 11.91 18.16
N SER A 120 14.79 12.81 18.88
CA SER A 120 16.26 12.94 18.90
C SER A 120 16.85 12.24 20.13
N SER A 121 16.56 10.94 20.29
CA SER A 121 17.39 10.01 21.07
C SER A 121 17.02 8.56 20.75
N GLY A 122 17.78 7.94 19.86
CA GLY A 122 17.98 6.49 19.76
C GLY A 122 16.74 5.62 19.59
N THR A 123 16.29 5.44 18.35
CA THR A 123 15.43 4.29 17.98
C THR A 123 16.23 2.99 17.98
N LYS A 124 16.49 2.45 19.17
CA LYS A 124 16.58 1.01 19.40
C LYS A 124 15.37 0.66 20.27
N GLY A 125 14.21 0.43 19.66
CA GLY A 125 13.01 0.18 20.47
C GLY A 125 11.64 0.28 19.81
N VAL A 126 11.53 0.23 18.47
CA VAL A 126 10.21 -0.01 17.82
C VAL A 126 10.05 -1.47 17.37
N GLU A 127 11.13 -2.27 17.40
CA GLU A 127 11.05 -3.73 17.30
C GLU A 127 10.79 -4.40 18.67
N GLU A 128 10.87 -3.65 19.78
CA GLU A 128 10.78 -4.19 21.15
C GLU A 128 9.48 -3.78 21.88
N MET A 129 8.42 -3.50 21.13
CA MET A 129 7.06 -3.37 21.68
C MET A 129 6.09 -4.44 21.12
N ASP A 130 6.64 -5.54 20.60
CA ASP A 130 5.89 -6.78 20.33
C ASP A 130 6.27 -7.91 21.33
N GLN A 131 7.43 -7.82 21.99
CA GLN A 131 7.91 -8.88 22.90
C GLN A 131 7.65 -8.61 24.40
N THR A 132 7.23 -7.41 24.81
CA THR A 132 7.20 -7.02 26.24
C THR A 132 5.84 -7.20 26.92
N LEU A 133 4.77 -7.51 26.17
CA LEU A 133 3.45 -7.84 26.75
C LEU A 133 3.15 -9.33 26.69
N ARG A 134 4.11 -10.17 27.09
CA ARG A 134 3.78 -11.52 27.55
C ARG A 134 3.08 -11.37 28.90
N TRP A 135 1.75 -11.41 28.92
CA TRP A 135 1.01 -11.63 30.18
C TRP A 135 1.44 -12.98 30.73
N LYS A 136 2.47 -12.98 31.57
CA LYS A 136 2.85 -14.14 32.38
C LYS A 136 1.75 -14.24 33.44
N ARG A 137 0.65 -14.91 33.10
CA ARG A 137 -0.35 -15.33 34.07
C ARG A 137 0.39 -16.20 35.08
N ASN A 138 0.76 -15.61 36.22
CA ASN A 138 1.35 -16.37 37.32
C ASN A 138 0.30 -17.40 37.74
N GLN A 139 0.57 -18.66 37.43
CA GLN A 139 -0.30 -19.81 37.72
C GLN A 139 -0.43 -20.10 39.23
N PHE A 140 0.10 -19.23 40.09
CA PHE A 140 0.17 -19.39 41.54
C PHE A 140 -0.95 -18.69 42.33
N SER A 141 -1.93 -18.07 41.68
CA SER A 141 -3.08 -17.44 42.37
C SER A 141 -4.36 -18.29 42.35
N ALA A 142 -4.29 -19.56 41.95
CA ALA A 142 -5.42 -20.50 41.95
C ALA A 142 -5.36 -21.58 43.04
N MET A 143 -4.60 -21.36 44.12
CA MET A 143 -4.74 -22.14 45.36
C MET A 143 -5.06 -21.18 46.51
N ARG A 144 -6.34 -21.10 46.83
CA ARG A 144 -6.81 -20.84 48.19
C ARG A 144 -7.98 -21.78 48.45
#